data_AF-A0ABD5IW69-F1
#
_entry.id   AF-A0ABD5IW69-F1
#
_cell.length_a   1.000
_cell.length_b   1.000
_cell.length_c   1.000
_cell.angle_alpha   90.00
_cell.angle_beta   90.00
_cell.angle_gamma   90.00
#
_symmetry.space_group_name_H-M   'P 1'
#
loop_
_entity.id
_entity.type
_entity.pdbx_description
1 polymer ?
#
loop_
_entity_poly.entity_id
_entity_poly.type
_entity_poly.pdbx_seq_one_letter_code
_entity_poly.pdbx_strand_id
1 'polypeptide(L)'
;MRKMMSFSFRKGQIEKYREVVPKSGYLRSRLLRKFILEEYSLPEPSEYIKVFKDVKNEDTEIYPFHMNEKVLNRIHELANEVKQRAGVTVSSSAIMRDVMDRVIEKYQDANVRERNWKRIVVYVSDEAREFLHEHIDERQIVYCFEDFLDKKYTGPNAPVKELKQRVSNPVPLTLTIDQRIYDDLKEMAEEQGQKVKTSHILRNAINQMIEDIKKGGVYMGQKIVYPTMEEKIIVPDHEREVEYKTKKMKINFDISYCNFYKKSCKIREER
;
A
#
# COMPACT_ATOMS: atom_id res chain seq x y z
N MET A 1 -1.17 -1.19 -13.35
CA MET A 1 0.08 -0.38 -13.42
C MET A 1 -0.13 0.97 -12.72
N ARG A 2 0.87 1.53 -12.02
CA ARG A 2 0.76 2.88 -11.40
C ARG A 2 1.34 3.90 -12.37
N LYS A 3 0.62 5.00 -12.63
CA LYS A 3 1.03 6.09 -13.51
C LYS A 3 1.21 7.37 -12.69
N MET A 4 2.17 8.19 -13.07
CA MET A 4 2.33 9.53 -12.49
C MET A 4 1.39 10.48 -13.22
N MET A 5 0.54 11.17 -12.47
CA MET A 5 -0.48 12.09 -12.97
C MET A 5 -0.34 13.41 -12.22
N SER A 6 -0.32 14.51 -12.96
CA SER A 6 -0.23 15.85 -12.40
C SER A 6 -1.62 16.49 -12.35
N PHE A 7 -1.93 17.12 -11.23
CA PHE A 7 -3.18 17.86 -11.02
C PHE A 7 -2.89 19.30 -10.61
N SER A 8 -3.83 20.20 -10.87
CA SER A 8 -3.74 21.61 -10.48
C SER A 8 -4.47 21.86 -9.15
N PHE A 9 -3.72 22.31 -8.16
CA PHE A 9 -4.16 22.61 -6.80
C PHE A 9 -4.13 24.11 -6.54
N ARG A 10 -4.87 24.58 -5.52
CA ARG A 10 -4.76 25.99 -5.10
C ARG A 10 -3.39 26.20 -4.46
N LYS A 11 -2.77 27.37 -4.64
CA LYS A 11 -1.52 27.72 -3.95
C LYS A 11 -1.62 27.46 -2.45
N GLY A 12 -0.63 26.76 -1.89
CA GLY A 12 -0.57 26.44 -0.46
C GLY A 12 -1.45 25.27 -0.03
N GLN A 13 -2.25 24.69 -0.94
CA GLN A 13 -3.07 23.52 -0.64
C GLN A 13 -2.19 22.28 -0.49
N ILE A 14 -1.12 22.18 -1.28
CA ILE A 14 -0.16 21.09 -1.15
C ILE A 14 0.64 21.21 0.15
N GLU A 15 1.05 22.40 0.54
CA GLU A 15 1.73 22.65 1.81
C GLU A 15 0.85 22.25 3.00
N LYS A 16 -0.40 22.72 3.05
CA LYS A 16 -1.36 22.33 4.10
C LYS A 16 -1.57 20.83 4.15
N TYR A 17 -1.73 20.19 2.99
CA TYR A 17 -1.81 18.74 2.92
C TYR A 17 -0.57 18.07 3.51
N ARG A 18 0.63 18.56 3.16
CA ARG A 18 1.90 17.99 3.65
C ARG A 18 2.10 18.15 5.15
N GLU A 19 1.48 19.15 5.78
CA GLU A 19 1.48 19.39 7.23
C GLU A 19 0.58 18.41 7.98
N VAL A 20 -0.58 18.07 7.40
CA VAL A 20 -1.60 17.24 8.05
C VAL A 20 -1.55 15.76 7.66
N VAL A 21 -0.67 15.35 6.74
CA VAL A 21 -0.51 13.93 6.35
C VAL A 21 0.96 13.48 6.36
N PRO A 22 1.25 12.15 6.45
CA PRO A 22 2.61 11.66 6.65
C PRO A 22 3.63 12.20 5.65
N LYS A 23 4.87 12.48 6.09
CA LYS A 23 5.92 13.08 5.24
C LYS A 23 6.31 12.28 3.99
N SER A 24 6.12 10.96 4.02
CA SER A 24 6.47 10.07 2.90
C SER A 24 5.54 10.26 1.69
N GLY A 25 6.08 10.66 0.55
CA GLY A 25 5.31 10.85 -0.70
C GLY A 25 4.55 9.59 -1.16
N TYR A 26 5.06 8.40 -0.84
CA TYR A 26 4.38 7.13 -1.10
C TYR A 26 3.11 6.98 -0.25
N LEU A 27 3.23 7.25 1.05
CA LEU A 27 2.10 7.18 1.99
C LEU A 27 1.06 8.25 1.68
N ARG A 28 1.49 9.46 1.31
CA ARG A 28 0.60 10.53 0.83
C ARG A 28 -0.21 10.08 -0.39
N SER A 29 0.46 9.52 -1.40
CA SER A 29 -0.24 9.00 -2.58
C SER A 29 -1.16 7.84 -2.23
N ARG A 30 -0.78 6.97 -1.28
CA ARG A 30 -1.61 5.85 -0.82
C ARG A 30 -2.86 6.32 -0.09
N LEU A 31 -2.73 7.31 0.79
CA LEU A 31 -3.83 7.89 1.56
C LEU A 31 -4.87 8.49 0.61
N LEU A 32 -4.46 9.33 -0.35
CA LEU A 32 -5.37 9.90 -1.35
C LEU A 32 -6.07 8.82 -2.17
N ARG A 33 -5.34 7.81 -2.66
CA ARG A 33 -5.96 6.71 -3.42
C ARG A 33 -7.02 5.97 -2.60
N LYS A 34 -6.74 5.69 -1.33
CA LYS A 34 -7.69 5.02 -0.43
C LYS A 34 -8.93 5.90 -0.23
N PHE A 35 -8.71 7.17 0.13
CA PHE A 35 -9.79 8.12 0.38
C PHE A 35 -10.72 8.27 -0.84
N ILE A 36 -10.18 8.40 -2.04
CA ILE A 36 -10.97 8.51 -3.29
C ILE A 36 -11.82 7.26 -3.55
N LEU A 37 -11.31 6.07 -3.23
CA LEU A 37 -12.00 4.81 -3.52
C LEU A 37 -13.03 4.43 -2.47
N GLU A 38 -12.78 4.76 -1.20
CA GLU A 38 -13.52 4.20 -0.07
C GLU A 38 -14.35 5.23 0.69
N GLU A 39 -13.94 6.51 0.69
CA GLU A 39 -14.46 7.50 1.63
C GLU A 39 -15.05 8.74 0.96
N TYR A 40 -14.52 9.13 -0.20
CA TYR A 40 -14.94 10.34 -0.89
C TYR A 40 -16.34 10.18 -1.50
N SER A 41 -17.23 11.08 -1.12
CA SER A 41 -18.51 11.32 -1.76
C SER A 41 -18.52 12.71 -2.39
N LEU A 42 -19.24 12.83 -3.51
CA LEU A 42 -19.52 14.15 -4.08
C LEU A 42 -20.31 14.99 -3.06
N PRO A 43 -20.11 16.32 -3.04
CA PRO A 43 -20.98 17.22 -2.28
C PRO A 43 -22.42 17.15 -2.77
N GLU A 44 -23.32 17.88 -2.11
CA GLU A 44 -24.69 17.97 -2.61
C GLU A 44 -24.73 18.73 -3.95
N PRO A 45 -25.65 18.37 -4.88
CA PRO A 45 -25.72 19.03 -6.19
C PRO A 45 -25.87 20.55 -6.13
N SER A 46 -26.50 21.07 -5.08
CA SER A 46 -26.66 22.50 -4.81
C SER A 46 -25.31 23.23 -4.60
N GLU A 47 -24.26 22.50 -4.21
CA GLU A 47 -22.95 23.06 -3.89
C GLU A 47 -21.94 22.95 -5.04
N TYR A 48 -22.26 22.21 -6.11
CA TYR A 48 -21.30 21.88 -7.17
C TYR A 48 -20.65 23.11 -7.82
N ILE A 49 -21.42 24.15 -8.10
CA ILE A 49 -20.90 25.39 -8.70
C ILE A 49 -19.89 26.07 -7.77
N LYS A 50 -20.14 26.03 -6.46
CA LYS A 50 -19.26 26.63 -5.45
C LYS A 50 -17.99 25.81 -5.27
N VAL A 51 -18.12 24.49 -5.15
CA VAL A 51 -17.02 23.57 -4.84
C VAL A 51 -16.10 23.39 -6.05
N PHE A 52 -16.67 23.12 -7.22
CA PHE A 52 -15.92 22.79 -8.43
C PHE A 52 -15.63 24.00 -9.33
N LYS A 53 -15.82 25.22 -8.80
CA LYS A 53 -15.48 26.44 -9.53
C LYS A 53 -14.03 26.38 -10.00
N ASP A 54 -13.81 26.69 -11.27
CA ASP A 54 -12.46 26.80 -11.79
C ASP A 54 -11.69 27.92 -11.10
N VAL A 55 -10.45 27.61 -10.77
CA VAL A 55 -9.50 28.52 -10.16
C VAL A 55 -8.63 29.08 -11.27
N LYS A 56 -8.33 30.38 -11.24
CA LYS A 56 -7.45 30.99 -12.23
C LYS A 56 -6.07 30.35 -12.20
N ASN A 57 -5.44 30.18 -13.36
CA ASN A 57 -4.14 29.53 -13.48
C ASN A 57 -3.06 30.18 -12.59
N GLU A 58 -3.11 31.51 -12.41
CA GLU A 58 -2.19 32.28 -11.54
C GLU A 58 -2.25 31.90 -10.05
N ASP A 59 -3.35 31.29 -9.61
CA ASP A 59 -3.60 30.87 -8.22
C ASP A 59 -3.45 29.35 -8.05
N THR A 60 -2.88 28.67 -9.05
CA THR A 60 -2.70 27.23 -9.03
C THR A 60 -1.24 26.79 -9.06
N GLU A 61 -0.97 25.66 -8.43
CA GLU A 61 0.29 24.93 -8.50
C GLU A 61 0.05 23.51 -9.04
N ILE A 62 0.99 22.99 -9.81
CA ILE A 62 0.89 21.65 -10.41
C ILE A 62 1.66 20.68 -9.54
N TYR A 63 1.00 19.61 -9.11
CA TYR A 63 1.64 18.58 -8.28
C TYR A 63 1.42 17.16 -8.80
N PRO A 64 2.50 16.35 -8.93
CA PRO A 64 2.40 14.97 -9.39
C PRO A 64 2.03 13.99 -8.26
N PHE A 65 1.14 13.05 -8.57
CA PHE A 65 0.80 11.92 -7.71
C PHE A 65 0.90 10.59 -8.45
N HIS A 66 1.25 9.53 -7.71
CA HIS A 66 1.18 8.16 -8.22
C HIS A 66 -0.23 7.62 -8.08
N MET A 67 -0.95 7.51 -9.20
CA MET A 67 -2.31 6.97 -9.25
C MET A 67 -2.32 5.61 -9.94
N ASN A 68 -3.17 4.70 -9.49
CA ASN A 68 -3.47 3.49 -10.25
C ASN A 68 -4.70 3.73 -11.12
N GLU A 69 -4.92 2.83 -12.08
CA GLU A 69 -6.02 2.93 -13.04
C GLU A 69 -7.39 2.94 -12.37
N LYS A 70 -7.59 2.14 -11.32
CA LYS A 70 -8.85 2.12 -10.55
C LYS A 70 -9.21 3.50 -9.98
N VAL A 71 -8.24 4.22 -9.42
CA VAL A 71 -8.45 5.56 -8.86
C VAL A 71 -8.73 6.58 -9.97
N LEU A 72 -8.02 6.50 -11.09
CA LEU A 72 -8.26 7.39 -12.23
C LEU A 72 -9.66 7.19 -12.80
N ASN A 73 -10.08 5.94 -12.98
CA ASN A 73 -11.43 5.60 -13.43
C ASN A 73 -12.47 6.16 -12.45
N ARG A 74 -12.24 6.02 -11.14
CA ARG A 74 -13.15 6.60 -10.14
C ARG A 74 -13.25 8.12 -10.23
N ILE A 75 -12.14 8.83 -10.45
CA ILE A 75 -12.16 10.29 -10.65
C ILE A 75 -12.98 10.67 -11.90
N HIS A 76 -12.84 9.91 -12.99
CA HIS A 76 -13.61 10.13 -14.20
C HIS A 76 -15.11 9.84 -14.01
N GLU A 77 -15.45 8.77 -13.29
CA GLU A 77 -16.82 8.47 -12.89
C GLU A 77 -17.43 9.62 -12.08
N LEU A 78 -16.72 10.13 -11.07
CA LEU A 78 -17.15 11.26 -10.25
C LEU A 78 -17.41 12.51 -11.10
N ALA A 79 -16.53 12.83 -12.05
CA ALA A 79 -16.73 13.96 -12.96
C ALA A 79 -17.97 13.77 -13.87
N ASN A 80 -18.20 12.53 -14.34
CA ASN A 80 -19.39 12.21 -15.12
C ASN A 80 -20.68 12.29 -14.29
N GLU A 81 -20.65 11.83 -13.04
CA GLU A 81 -21.78 11.95 -12.10
C GLU A 81 -22.16 13.42 -11.87
N VAL A 82 -21.19 14.32 -11.71
CA VAL A 82 -21.46 15.77 -11.59
C VAL A 82 -22.14 16.31 -12.85
N LYS A 83 -21.65 15.94 -14.04
CA LYS A 83 -22.23 16.33 -15.32
C LYS A 83 -23.68 15.85 -15.47
N GLN A 84 -23.96 14.61 -15.05
CA GLN A 84 -25.32 14.05 -15.13
C GLN A 84 -26.29 14.72 -14.16
N ARG A 85 -25.84 15.01 -12.93
CA ARG A 85 -26.73 15.55 -11.87
C ARG A 85 -26.98 17.05 -11.99
N ALA A 86 -26.04 17.83 -12.53
CA ALA A 86 -26.13 19.30 -12.57
C ALA A 86 -25.85 19.92 -13.95
N GLY A 87 -25.53 19.13 -14.98
CA GLY A 87 -25.20 19.65 -16.30
C GLY A 87 -23.85 20.37 -16.38
N VAL A 88 -23.04 20.33 -15.31
CA VAL A 88 -21.75 21.04 -15.24
C VAL A 88 -20.60 20.09 -15.58
N THR A 89 -19.72 20.51 -16.48
CA THR A 89 -18.47 19.79 -16.77
C THR A 89 -17.42 20.14 -15.72
N VAL A 90 -16.84 19.13 -15.08
CA VAL A 90 -15.80 19.31 -14.04
C VAL A 90 -14.52 18.59 -14.45
N SER A 91 -13.38 19.23 -14.23
CA SER A 91 -12.08 18.63 -14.51
C SER A 91 -11.63 17.67 -13.41
N SER A 92 -10.78 16.70 -13.75
CA SER A 92 -10.17 15.80 -12.76
C SER A 92 -9.38 16.57 -11.69
N SER A 93 -8.76 17.70 -12.04
CA SER A 93 -8.10 18.58 -11.07
C SER A 93 -9.09 19.23 -10.10
N ALA A 94 -10.27 19.64 -10.56
CA ALA A 94 -11.30 20.19 -9.67
C ALA A 94 -11.82 19.15 -8.66
N ILE A 95 -12.03 17.91 -9.09
CA ILE A 95 -12.33 16.79 -8.18
C ILE A 95 -11.18 16.59 -7.18
N MET A 96 -9.94 16.55 -7.66
CA MET A 96 -8.77 16.35 -6.80
C MET A 96 -8.55 17.49 -5.80
N ARG A 97 -8.93 18.73 -6.14
CA ARG A 97 -8.91 19.86 -5.19
C ARG A 97 -9.89 19.64 -4.05
N ASP A 98 -11.14 19.27 -4.33
CA ASP A 98 -12.11 19.00 -3.26
C ASP A 98 -11.71 17.79 -2.41
N VAL A 99 -11.23 16.72 -3.04
CA VAL A 99 -10.64 15.56 -2.35
C VAL A 99 -9.54 16.01 -1.39
N MET A 100 -8.64 16.90 -1.85
CA MET A 100 -7.55 17.40 -1.02
C MET A 100 -8.07 18.21 0.16
N ASP A 101 -9.04 19.10 -0.06
CA ASP A 101 -9.65 19.92 1.00
C ASP A 101 -10.31 19.03 2.07
N ARG A 102 -11.08 18.02 1.67
CA ARG A 102 -11.72 17.07 2.61
C ARG A 102 -10.71 16.23 3.37
N VAL A 103 -9.61 15.84 2.74
CA VAL A 103 -8.53 15.14 3.43
C VAL A 103 -7.85 16.07 4.42
N ILE A 104 -7.56 17.31 4.04
CA ILE A 104 -6.98 18.28 4.97
C ILE A 104 -7.89 18.47 6.17
N GLU A 105 -9.18 18.75 5.95
CA GLU A 105 -10.17 18.93 7.02
C GLU A 105 -10.26 17.70 7.93
N LYS A 106 -10.26 16.49 7.36
CA LYS A 106 -10.31 15.26 8.14
C LYS A 106 -9.08 15.05 9.03
N TYR A 107 -7.90 15.48 8.58
CA TYR A 107 -6.64 15.23 9.28
C TYR A 107 -6.04 16.49 9.93
N GLN A 108 -6.69 17.65 9.86
CA GLN A 108 -6.18 18.91 10.44
C GLN A 108 -6.04 18.84 11.96
N ASP A 109 -6.98 18.14 12.61
CA ASP A 109 -6.97 17.93 14.06
C ASP A 109 -6.27 16.61 14.44
N ALA A 110 -6.02 15.75 13.45
CA ALA A 110 -5.16 14.61 13.63
C ALA A 110 -3.74 15.17 13.80
N ASN A 111 -3.22 15.06 15.01
CA ASN A 111 -1.84 15.39 15.33
C ASN A 111 -0.93 14.45 14.52
N VAL A 112 -0.70 14.74 13.23
CA VAL A 112 0.20 14.00 12.34
C VAL A 112 1.61 14.41 12.72
N ARG A 113 1.98 13.97 13.92
CA ARG A 113 3.31 14.12 14.49
C ARG A 113 4.30 13.54 13.50
N GLU A 114 5.45 14.21 13.38
CA GLU A 114 6.53 13.73 12.55
C GLU A 114 6.87 12.29 12.94
N ARG A 115 6.73 11.37 11.99
CA ARG A 115 7.17 9.99 12.19
C ARG A 115 8.68 9.97 12.31
N ASN A 116 9.18 9.85 13.53
CA ASN A 116 10.58 9.59 13.81
C ASN A 116 10.85 8.12 13.58
N TRP A 117 11.65 7.79 12.58
CA TRP A 117 11.94 6.39 12.25
C TRP A 117 13.16 5.91 13.03
N LYS A 118 13.02 4.77 13.70
CA LYS A 118 14.10 4.09 14.39
C LYS A 118 14.50 2.84 13.62
N ARG A 119 15.77 2.77 13.21
CA ARG A 119 16.36 1.56 12.63
C ARG A 119 16.79 0.61 13.76
N ILE A 120 16.31 -0.62 13.72
CA ILE A 120 16.54 -1.65 14.74
C ILE A 120 16.92 -2.94 14.04
N VAL A 121 17.83 -3.70 14.64
CA VAL A 121 18.17 -5.06 14.20
C VAL A 121 17.63 -6.04 15.21
N VAL A 122 16.78 -6.95 14.76
CA VAL A 122 16.18 -8.02 15.57
C VAL A 122 16.70 -9.35 15.08
N TYR A 123 17.20 -10.19 15.98
CA TYR A 123 17.63 -11.54 15.64
C TYR A 123 16.45 -12.51 15.72
N VAL A 124 16.14 -13.11 14.57
CA VAL A 124 15.07 -14.11 14.35
C VAL A 124 15.69 -15.43 13.89
N SER A 125 14.92 -16.51 13.85
CA SER A 125 15.42 -17.77 13.29
C SER A 125 15.52 -17.66 11.77
N ASP A 126 16.36 -18.48 11.16
CA ASP A 126 16.53 -18.46 9.71
C ASP A 126 15.21 -18.81 8.99
N GLU A 127 14.48 -19.79 9.52
CA GLU A 127 13.18 -20.20 8.99
C GLU A 127 12.14 -19.06 9.03
N ALA A 128 12.16 -18.25 10.09
CA ALA A 128 11.26 -17.09 10.19
C ALA A 128 11.59 -16.02 9.15
N ARG A 129 12.89 -15.77 8.91
CA ARG A 129 13.34 -14.81 7.90
C ARG A 129 12.99 -15.29 6.49
N GLU A 130 13.28 -16.55 6.18
CA GLU A 130 12.95 -17.17 4.90
C GLU A 130 11.45 -17.13 4.63
N PHE A 131 10.64 -17.50 5.63
CA PHE A 131 9.18 -17.45 5.53
C PHE A 131 8.68 -16.05 5.16
N LEU A 132 9.18 -15.00 5.83
CA LEU A 132 8.79 -13.62 5.52
C LEU A 132 9.18 -13.21 4.10
N HIS A 133 10.36 -13.58 3.61
CA HIS A 133 10.80 -13.25 2.25
C HIS A 133 10.06 -14.05 1.17
N GLU A 134 9.64 -15.27 1.47
CA GLU A 134 8.81 -16.09 0.57
C GLU A 134 7.39 -15.52 0.45
N HIS A 135 6.81 -15.07 1.57
CA HIS A 135 5.40 -14.66 1.61
C HIS A 135 5.19 -13.16 1.40
N ILE A 136 6.20 -12.33 1.62
CA ILE A 136 6.09 -10.86 1.54
C ILE A 136 7.23 -10.33 0.67
N ASP A 137 6.92 -9.36 -0.18
CA ASP A 137 7.97 -8.61 -0.88
C ASP A 137 8.91 -7.93 0.15
N GLU A 138 10.22 -8.05 -0.06
CA GLU A 138 11.23 -7.54 0.87
C GLU A 138 11.05 -6.05 1.19
N ARG A 139 10.62 -5.24 0.20
CA ARG A 139 10.38 -3.80 0.38
C ARG A 139 9.10 -3.52 1.15
N GLN A 140 8.26 -4.51 1.38
CA GLN A 140 6.99 -4.41 2.09
C GLN A 140 7.03 -5.01 3.49
N ILE A 141 8.02 -5.84 3.85
CA ILE A 141 8.12 -6.49 5.17
C ILE A 141 7.93 -5.48 6.31
N VAL A 142 8.65 -4.36 6.27
CA VAL A 142 8.56 -3.31 7.31
C VAL A 142 7.13 -2.75 7.41
N TYR A 143 6.50 -2.45 6.27
CA TYR A 143 5.14 -1.91 6.25
C TYR A 143 4.11 -2.93 6.74
N CYS A 144 4.24 -4.19 6.35
CA CYS A 144 3.36 -5.27 6.81
C CYS A 144 3.51 -5.49 8.32
N PHE A 145 4.74 -5.41 8.82
CA PHE A 145 5.02 -5.58 10.24
C PHE A 145 4.46 -4.41 11.07
N GLU A 146 4.62 -3.16 10.63
CA GLU A 146 3.98 -2.02 11.30
C GLU A 146 2.45 -2.11 11.29
N ASP A 147 1.85 -2.53 10.16
CA ASP A 147 0.40 -2.71 10.05
C ASP A 147 -0.11 -3.82 11.00
N PHE A 148 0.66 -4.90 11.14
CA PHE A 148 0.40 -5.95 12.13
C PHE A 148 0.45 -5.41 13.56
N LEU A 149 1.50 -4.67 13.89
CA LEU A 149 1.69 -4.11 15.22
C LEU A 149 0.56 -3.15 15.62
N ASP A 150 0.16 -2.28 14.71
CA ASP A 150 -0.86 -1.25 14.98
C ASP A 150 -2.28 -1.83 15.07
N LYS A 151 -2.59 -2.90 14.31
CA LYS A 151 -3.97 -3.41 14.17
C LYS A 151 -4.26 -4.72 14.88
N LYS A 152 -3.28 -5.60 14.99
CA LYS A 152 -3.49 -7.01 15.37
C LYS A 152 -2.68 -7.44 16.59
N TYR A 153 -1.52 -6.84 16.82
CA TYR A 153 -0.68 -7.23 17.94
C TYR A 153 -1.25 -6.71 19.26
N THR A 154 -1.66 -7.63 20.13
CA THR A 154 -2.23 -7.30 21.45
C THR A 154 -1.23 -7.47 22.59
N GLY A 155 0.03 -7.76 22.27
CA GLY A 155 1.10 -7.99 23.22
C GLY A 155 1.66 -9.42 23.18
N PRO A 156 2.65 -9.70 24.04
CA PRO A 156 3.39 -10.94 23.97
C PRO A 156 2.59 -12.18 24.30
N ASN A 157 1.56 -12.06 25.16
CA ASN A 157 0.65 -13.13 25.61
C ASN A 157 1.37 -14.47 25.89
N ALA A 158 2.61 -14.40 26.36
CA ALA A 158 3.50 -15.54 26.55
C ALA A 158 4.30 -15.35 27.84
N PRO A 159 4.58 -16.42 28.59
CA PRO A 159 5.35 -16.33 29.82
C PRO A 159 6.78 -15.84 29.53
N VAL A 160 7.37 -15.11 30.50
CA VAL A 160 8.71 -14.52 30.40
C VAL A 160 9.79 -15.54 29.98
N LYS A 161 9.64 -16.80 30.38
CA LYS A 161 10.57 -17.89 30.01
C LYS A 161 10.58 -18.14 28.51
N GLU A 162 9.43 -18.12 27.85
CA GLU A 162 9.28 -18.30 26.40
C GLU A 162 9.80 -17.09 25.63
N LEU A 163 9.49 -15.88 26.08
CA LEU A 163 9.99 -14.64 25.46
C LEU A 163 11.52 -14.57 25.42
N LYS A 164 12.16 -15.17 26.43
CA LYS A 164 13.62 -15.21 26.58
C LYS A 164 14.26 -16.46 25.97
N GLN A 165 13.48 -17.33 25.35
CA GLN A 165 14.02 -18.51 24.70
C GLN A 165 15.05 -18.10 23.65
N ARG A 166 16.19 -18.80 23.65
CA ARG A 166 17.22 -18.57 22.65
C ARG A 166 16.70 -19.01 21.29
N VAL A 167 16.97 -18.17 20.30
CA VAL A 167 16.68 -18.48 18.90
C VAL A 167 17.74 -19.45 18.39
N SER A 168 17.29 -20.53 17.75
CA SER A 168 18.17 -21.40 16.98
C SER A 168 18.62 -20.68 15.71
N ASN A 169 19.91 -20.75 15.38
CA ASN A 169 20.50 -20.14 14.18
C ASN A 169 20.07 -18.68 13.94
N PRO A 170 20.43 -17.76 14.85
CA PRO A 170 19.93 -16.39 14.81
C PRO A 170 20.49 -15.62 13.61
N VAL A 171 19.59 -15.11 12.77
CA VAL A 171 19.90 -14.23 11.64
C VAL A 171 19.34 -12.82 11.88
N PRO A 172 20.03 -11.75 11.42
CA PRO A 172 19.57 -10.39 11.62
C PRO A 172 18.45 -10.03 10.65
N LEU A 173 17.35 -9.47 11.17
CA LEU A 173 16.31 -8.79 10.42
C LEU A 173 16.34 -7.30 10.76
N THR A 174 16.60 -6.47 9.76
CA THR A 174 16.62 -5.01 9.94
C THR A 174 15.22 -4.44 9.74
N LEU A 175 14.71 -3.74 10.74
CA LEU A 175 13.42 -3.07 10.71
C LEU A 175 13.61 -1.56 10.89
N THR A 176 12.83 -0.78 10.17
CA THR A 176 12.76 0.68 10.35
C THR A 176 11.35 1.01 10.77
N ILE A 177 11.12 1.14 12.08
CA ILE A 177 9.77 1.34 12.62
C ILE A 177 9.62 2.74 13.20
N ASP A 178 8.38 3.21 13.30
CA ASP A 178 8.05 4.44 14.01
C ASP A 178 8.49 4.39 15.48
N GLN A 179 9.08 5.48 15.95
CA GLN A 179 9.59 5.64 17.32
C GLN A 179 8.48 5.46 18.36
N ARG A 180 7.24 5.89 18.07
CA ARG A 180 6.09 5.65 18.96
C ARG A 180 5.85 4.17 19.15
N ILE A 181 5.75 3.42 18.04
CA ILE A 181 5.55 1.96 18.09
C ILE A 181 6.70 1.30 18.86
N TYR A 182 7.93 1.77 18.65
CA TYR A 182 9.06 1.27 19.42
C TYR A 182 8.95 1.54 20.93
N ASP A 183 8.50 2.74 21.31
CA ASP A 183 8.33 3.12 22.71
C ASP A 183 7.20 2.31 23.35
N ASP A 184 6.07 2.09 22.64
CA ASP A 184 4.98 1.22 23.10
C ASP A 184 5.49 -0.21 23.35
N LEU A 185 6.29 -0.77 22.43
CA LEU A 185 6.89 -2.09 22.59
C LEU A 185 7.92 -2.15 23.73
N LYS A 186 8.57 -1.01 24.04
CA LYS A 186 9.52 -0.90 25.14
C LYS A 186 8.77 -0.87 26.48
N GLU A 187 7.69 -0.10 26.58
CA GLU A 187 6.80 -0.10 27.74
C GLU A 187 6.25 -1.50 28.01
N MET A 188 5.74 -2.20 26.98
CA MET A 188 5.32 -3.60 27.10
C MET A 188 6.44 -4.51 27.62
N ALA A 189 7.69 -4.28 27.22
CA ALA A 189 8.82 -5.07 27.72
C ALA A 189 9.09 -4.80 29.21
N GLU A 190 8.94 -3.55 29.65
CA GLU A 190 9.11 -3.13 31.04
C GLU A 190 8.00 -3.71 31.94
N GLU A 191 6.76 -3.74 31.46
CA GLU A 191 5.61 -4.35 32.15
C GLU A 191 5.76 -5.86 32.40
N GLN A 192 6.43 -6.58 31.49
CA GLN A 192 6.73 -8.01 31.65
C GLN A 192 7.86 -8.28 32.66
N GLY A 193 8.49 -7.23 33.20
CA GLY A 193 9.50 -7.26 34.26
C GLY A 193 10.93 -6.98 33.79
N GLN A 194 11.81 -6.61 34.74
CA GLN A 194 13.17 -6.07 34.55
C GLN A 194 14.15 -6.85 33.63
N LYS A 195 13.81 -8.07 33.19
CA LYS A 195 14.70 -8.91 32.35
C LYS A 195 14.18 -9.16 30.94
N VAL A 196 13.03 -8.60 30.57
CA VAL A 196 12.51 -8.65 29.19
C VAL A 196 13.00 -7.40 28.45
N LYS A 197 13.58 -7.59 27.27
CA LYS A 197 14.07 -6.51 26.40
C LYS A 197 13.05 -6.29 25.29
N THR A 198 12.99 -5.08 24.73
CA THR A 198 12.18 -4.76 23.53
C THR A 198 12.44 -5.73 22.38
N SER A 199 13.68 -6.22 22.23
CA SER A 199 14.03 -7.23 21.22
C SER A 199 13.30 -8.57 21.39
N HIS A 200 12.95 -8.95 22.62
CA HIS A 200 12.17 -10.15 22.89
C HIS A 200 10.70 -9.96 22.45
N ILE A 201 10.14 -8.78 22.74
CA ILE A 201 8.77 -8.41 22.31
C ILE A 201 8.70 -8.34 20.78
N LEU A 202 9.65 -7.67 20.13
CA LEU A 202 9.74 -7.60 18.68
C LEU A 202 9.81 -8.99 18.03
N ARG A 203 10.63 -9.89 18.57
CA ARG A 203 10.72 -11.26 18.08
C ARG A 203 9.41 -12.03 18.25
N ASN A 204 8.77 -11.89 19.40
CA ASN A 204 7.46 -12.50 19.63
C ASN A 204 6.42 -11.96 18.64
N ALA A 205 6.37 -10.65 18.41
CA ALA A 205 5.48 -10.03 17.43
C ALA A 205 5.71 -10.57 16.01
N ILE A 206 6.98 -10.73 15.59
CA ILE A 206 7.32 -11.33 14.28
C ILE A 206 6.77 -12.76 14.19
N ASN A 207 6.95 -13.57 15.24
CA ASN A 207 6.44 -14.94 15.25
C ASN A 207 4.90 -14.97 15.21
N GLN A 208 4.23 -14.10 15.96
CA GLN A 208 2.76 -14.00 15.90
C GLN A 208 2.27 -13.54 14.53
N MET A 209 2.97 -12.62 13.87
CA MET A 209 2.66 -12.20 12.50
C MET A 209 2.78 -13.37 11.52
N ILE A 210 3.85 -14.18 11.63
CA ILE A 210 4.04 -15.37 10.81
C ILE A 210 2.89 -16.36 11.02
N GLU A 211 2.49 -16.60 12.26
CA GLU A 211 1.35 -17.48 12.57
C GLU A 211 0.02 -16.93 12.04
N ASP A 212 -0.20 -15.62 12.10
CA ASP A 212 -1.37 -14.99 11.47
C ASP A 212 -1.36 -15.16 9.95
N ILE A 213 -0.21 -15.02 9.28
CA ILE A 213 -0.07 -15.28 7.84
C ILE A 213 -0.38 -16.75 7.51
N LYS A 214 0.16 -17.70 8.28
CA LYS A 214 -0.12 -19.14 8.11
C LYS A 214 -1.60 -19.47 8.25
N LYS A 215 -2.32 -18.73 9.10
CA LYS A 215 -3.79 -18.86 9.28
C LYS A 215 -4.61 -18.14 8.20
N GLY A 216 -3.97 -17.59 7.17
CA GLY A 216 -4.64 -16.88 6.07
C GLY A 216 -4.80 -15.38 6.30
N GLY A 217 -4.07 -14.80 7.25
CA GLY A 217 -4.00 -13.36 7.46
C GLY A 217 -3.48 -12.65 6.22
N VAL A 218 -4.22 -11.64 5.74
CA VAL A 218 -3.89 -10.92 4.51
C VAL A 218 -3.15 -9.62 4.82
N TYR A 219 -2.01 -9.42 4.16
CA TYR A 219 -1.19 -8.21 4.28
C TYR A 219 -0.87 -7.61 2.90
N MET A 220 -0.80 -6.28 2.86
CA MET A 220 -0.46 -5.54 1.64
C MET A 220 0.95 -5.88 1.16
N GLY A 221 1.08 -6.46 -0.03
CA GLY A 221 2.39 -6.86 -0.57
C GLY A 221 2.78 -8.30 -0.27
N GLN A 222 1.85 -9.11 0.24
CA GLN A 222 1.98 -10.56 0.17
C GLN A 222 2.13 -11.00 -1.28
N LYS A 223 3.10 -11.88 -1.51
CA LYS A 223 3.24 -12.55 -2.79
C LYS A 223 2.07 -13.52 -2.89
N ILE A 224 1.25 -13.37 -3.93
CA ILE A 224 0.19 -14.33 -4.21
C ILE A 224 0.89 -15.60 -4.69
N VAL A 225 1.10 -16.55 -3.77
CA VAL A 225 1.49 -17.91 -4.14
C VAL A 225 0.19 -18.59 -4.55
N TYR A 226 -0.05 -18.67 -5.86
CA TYR A 226 -1.09 -19.54 -6.37
C TYR A 226 -0.68 -20.97 -6.02
N PRO A 227 -1.53 -21.76 -5.34
CA PRO A 227 -1.24 -23.18 -5.19
C PRO A 227 -1.10 -23.74 -6.60
N THR A 228 0.08 -24.26 -6.94
CA THR A 228 0.20 -25.17 -8.08
C THR A 228 -0.71 -26.34 -7.76
N MET A 229 -1.83 -26.43 -8.47
CA MET A 229 -2.73 -27.57 -8.38
C MET A 229 -1.93 -28.81 -8.82
N GLU A 230 -1.36 -29.55 -7.88
CA GLU A 230 -1.05 -30.96 -8.10
C GLU A 230 -2.36 -31.73 -8.00
N GLU A 231 -3.26 -31.53 -8.97
CA GLU A 231 -4.37 -32.43 -9.17
C GLU A 231 -3.82 -33.75 -9.71
N LYS A 232 -3.65 -34.73 -8.82
CA LYS A 232 -3.70 -36.14 -9.24
C LYS A 232 -5.13 -36.42 -9.70
N ILE A 233 -5.38 -36.19 -10.99
CA ILE A 233 -6.54 -36.76 -11.65
C ILE A 233 -6.27 -38.26 -11.73
N ILE A 234 -6.89 -39.02 -10.82
CA ILE A 234 -7.02 -40.47 -11.00
C ILE A 234 -8.03 -40.64 -12.14
N VAL A 235 -7.52 -40.81 -13.35
CA VAL A 235 -8.31 -41.26 -14.49
C VAL A 235 -8.57 -42.76 -14.28
N PRO A 236 -9.83 -43.22 -14.14
CA PRO A 236 -10.12 -44.64 -14.11
C PRO A 236 -9.80 -45.23 -15.47
N ASP A 237 -8.96 -46.28 -15.47
CA ASP A 237 -8.66 -47.22 -16.55
C ASP A 237 -8.89 -46.73 -17.98
N HIS A 238 -7.83 -46.23 -18.60
CA HIS A 238 -7.32 -46.83 -19.83
C HIS A 238 -5.82 -46.55 -19.94
N GLU A 239 -5.07 -47.64 -20.13
CA GLU A 239 -3.63 -47.70 -20.28
C GLU A 239 -3.06 -46.57 -21.16
N ARG A 240 -2.22 -45.72 -20.55
CA ARG A 240 -0.99 -45.15 -21.13
C ARG A 240 -0.30 -44.30 -20.07
N GLU A 241 0.82 -44.78 -19.55
CA GLU A 241 1.79 -43.93 -18.87
C GLU A 241 2.30 -42.89 -19.87
N VAL A 242 2.04 -41.61 -19.62
CA VAL A 242 2.79 -40.52 -20.26
C VAL A 242 3.66 -39.89 -19.19
N GLU A 243 4.94 -40.25 -19.22
CA GLU A 243 5.99 -39.67 -18.39
C GLU A 243 6.29 -38.24 -18.89
N TYR A 244 5.74 -37.22 -18.24
CA TYR A 244 6.12 -35.83 -18.54
C TYR A 244 7.35 -35.43 -17.73
N LYS A 245 8.53 -35.48 -18.36
CA LYS A 245 9.74 -34.83 -17.82
C LYS A 245 9.59 -33.31 -17.90
N THR A 246 9.63 -32.65 -16.75
CA THR A 246 9.61 -31.19 -16.61
C THR A 246 10.80 -30.54 -17.32
N LYS A 247 10.57 -29.95 -18.49
CA LYS A 247 11.51 -29.01 -19.11
C LYS A 247 11.20 -27.61 -18.57
N LYS A 248 12.17 -26.99 -17.88
CA LYS A 248 12.13 -25.57 -17.50
C LYS A 248 11.79 -24.73 -18.74
N MET A 249 10.57 -24.22 -18.83
CA MET A 249 10.15 -23.33 -19.90
C MET A 249 10.65 -21.92 -19.55
N LYS A 250 11.81 -21.53 -20.10
CA LYS A 250 12.18 -20.12 -20.22
C LYS A 250 11.29 -19.51 -21.30
N ILE A 251 10.27 -18.78 -20.89
CA ILE A 251 9.47 -17.97 -21.79
C ILE A 251 10.29 -16.71 -22.11
N ASN A 252 10.93 -16.68 -23.28
CA ASN A 252 11.38 -15.44 -23.90
C ASN A 252 10.14 -14.77 -24.50
N PHE A 253 9.78 -13.59 -24.00
CA PHE A 253 8.76 -12.76 -24.65
C PHE A 253 9.33 -12.19 -25.95
N ASP A 254 8.81 -12.70 -27.07
CA ASP A 254 9.03 -12.14 -28.40
C ASP A 254 8.11 -10.92 -28.58
N ILE A 255 8.70 -9.74 -28.79
CA ILE A 255 7.97 -8.48 -28.95
C ILE A 255 7.53 -8.37 -30.41
N SER A 256 6.36 -8.91 -30.72
CA SER A 256 5.70 -8.75 -32.02
C SER A 256 4.25 -8.29 -31.88
N TYR A 257 4.02 -7.26 -31.06
CA TYR A 257 2.77 -6.50 -31.06
C TYR A 257 3.06 -4.98 -31.04
N CYS A 258 3.57 -4.49 -32.17
CA CYS A 258 3.60 -3.06 -32.48
C CYS A 258 3.39 -2.89 -33.99
N ASN A 259 2.16 -3.08 -34.49
CA ASN A 259 1.77 -2.66 -35.85
C ASN A 259 0.24 -2.51 -36.02
N PHE A 260 -0.44 -1.85 -35.07
CA PHE A 260 -1.87 -1.52 -35.25
C PHE A 260 -2.28 -0.07 -34.98
N TYR A 261 -1.33 0.84 -34.73
CA TYR A 261 -1.62 2.28 -34.55
C TYR A 261 -0.64 3.20 -35.31
N LYS A 262 -0.44 2.95 -36.62
CA LYS A 262 0.28 3.86 -37.53
C LYS A 262 -0.49 4.20 -38.81
N LYS A 263 -1.82 4.30 -38.76
CA LYS A 263 -2.64 4.65 -39.93
C LYS A 263 -3.62 5.82 -39.74
N SER A 264 -3.35 6.73 -38.80
CA SER A 264 -4.23 7.88 -38.53
C SER A 264 -3.54 9.25 -38.50
N CYS A 265 -2.30 9.37 -38.95
CA CYS A 265 -1.61 10.67 -39.06
C CYS A 265 -0.92 10.80 -40.42
N LYS A 266 -1.70 11.18 -41.44
CA LYS A 266 -1.20 11.75 -42.70
C LYS A 266 -2.29 12.63 -43.33
N ILE A 267 -2.64 13.74 -42.67
CA ILE A 267 -3.24 14.93 -43.29
C ILE A 267 -2.72 16.14 -42.49
N ARG A 268 -2.22 17.17 -43.20
CA ARG A 268 -1.51 18.39 -42.73
C ARG A 268 -0.04 18.13 -42.40
N GLU A 269 0.97 18.71 -43.04
CA GLU A 269 1.14 20.00 -43.73
C GLU A 269 2.30 19.86 -44.74
N GLU A 270 2.10 20.22 -46.01
CA GLU A 270 3.15 20.82 -46.85
C GLU A 270 2.49 21.90 -47.71
N ARG A 271 2.74 23.16 -47.31
CA ARG A 271 2.94 24.31 -48.18
C ARG A 271 4.43 24.57 -48.18
#